data_AF-A0A3D3EXD4-F1
#
_entry.id   AF-A0A3D3EXD4-F1
#
_cell.length_a   1.000
_cell.length_b   1.000
_cell.length_c   1.000
_cell.angle_alpha   90.00
_cell.angle_beta   90.00
_cell.angle_gamma   90.00
#
_symmetry.space_group_name_H-M   'P 1'
#
loop_
_entity.id
_entity.type
_entity.pdbx_description
1 polymer ?
#
loop_
_entity_poly.entity_id
_entity_poly.type
_entity_poly.pdbx_seq_one_letter_code
_entity_poly.pdbx_strand_id
1 'polypeptide(L)' 'ELNGVEFIAANTDADDLTKSKAKMKLQLGKKLTRGLGTGANPEVGSRSAEESKDDIKANLDGADMIFLAAGMGGGTGT' A
#
# COMPACT_ATOMS: atom_id res chain seq x y z
N GLU A 1 3.31 -0.28 -22.61
CA GLU A 1 3.95 -0.31 -21.27
C GLU A 1 4.69 1.00 -21.08
N LEU A 2 4.68 1.57 -19.87
CA LEU A 2 5.60 2.66 -19.53
C LEU A 2 6.95 2.02 -19.23
N ASN A 3 7.92 2.25 -20.11
CA ASN A 3 9.27 1.72 -19.92
C ASN A 3 10.00 2.56 -18.88
N GLY A 4 10.68 1.90 -17.93
CA GLY A 4 11.51 2.56 -16.91
C GLY A 4 10.77 2.97 -15.63
N VAL A 5 9.54 2.50 -15.40
CA VAL A 5 8.83 2.69 -14.13
C VAL A 5 8.48 1.36 -13.47
N GLU A 6 8.60 1.32 -12.15
CA GLU A 6 8.18 0.18 -11.35
C GLU A 6 6.85 0.47 -10.66
N PHE A 7 5.89 -0.44 -10.81
CA PHE A 7 4.59 -0.32 -10.19
C PHE A 7 4.51 -1.16 -8.92
N ILE A 8 4.19 -0.49 -7.81
CA ILE A 8 3.90 -1.09 -6.52
C ILE A 8 2.44 -0.82 -6.19
N ALA A 9 1.68 -1.86 -5.87
CA ALA A 9 0.36 -1.72 -5.26
C ALA A 9 0.49 -1.91 -3.75
N ALA A 10 0.02 -0.95 -2.96
CA ALA A 10 -0.02 -1.04 -1.51
C ALA A 10 -1.47 -0.98 -1.02
N ASN A 11 -1.91 -1.97 -0.23
CA ASN A 11 -3.26 -2.00 0.32
C ASN A 11 -3.30 -2.80 1.63
N THR A 12 -4.25 -2.48 2.51
CA THR A 12 -4.55 -3.23 3.74
C THR A 12 -5.45 -4.44 3.48
N ASP A 13 -6.24 -4.40 2.41
CA ASP A 13 -7.11 -5.50 2.00
C ASP A 13 -6.31 -6.50 1.14
N ALA A 14 -6.20 -7.74 1.63
CA ALA A 14 -5.40 -8.77 0.98
C ALA A 14 -6.07 -9.28 -0.31
N ASP A 15 -7.39 -9.40 -0.30
CA ASP A 15 -8.15 -9.92 -1.43
C ASP A 15 -8.12 -8.93 -2.59
N ASP A 16 -8.29 -7.64 -2.31
CA ASP A 16 -8.15 -6.60 -3.34
C ASP A 16 -6.71 -6.48 -3.85
N LEU A 17 -5.71 -6.64 -2.98
CA LEU A 17 -4.31 -6.59 -3.39
C LEU A 17 -3.97 -7.74 -4.37
N THR A 18 -4.56 -8.92 -4.19
CA THR A 18 -4.32 -10.06 -5.09
C THR A 18 -4.76 -9.77 -6.52
N LYS A 19 -5.83 -8.98 -6.71
CA LYS A 19 -6.40 -8.59 -8.01
C LYS A 19 -5.53 -7.58 -8.77
N SER A 20 -4.60 -6.90 -8.08
CA SER A 20 -3.71 -5.93 -8.71
C SER A 20 -2.80 -6.58 -9.75
N LYS A 21 -2.58 -5.86 -10.87
CA LYS A 21 -1.62 -6.24 -11.93
C LYS A 21 -0.20 -5.73 -11.66
N ALA A 22 0.00 -4.94 -10.60
CA ALA A 22 1.32 -4.49 -10.21
C ALA A 22 2.23 -5.68 -9.90
N LYS A 23 3.48 -5.59 -10.36
CA LYS A 23 4.48 -6.65 -10.16
C LYS A 23 4.82 -6.78 -8.67
N MET A 24 4.89 -5.66 -7.96
CA MET A 24 5.10 -5.62 -6.52
C MET A 24 3.80 -5.31 -5.78
N LYS A 25 3.53 -6.07 -4.73
CA LYS A 25 2.31 -5.99 -3.92
C LYS A 25 2.71 -5.93 -2.45
N LEU A 26 2.36 -4.83 -1.81
CA LEU A 26 2.67 -4.56 -0.41
C LEU A 26 1.39 -4.58 0.42
N GLN A 27 1.25 -5.58 1.27
CA GLN A 27 0.13 -5.63 2.21
C GLN A 27 0.49 -4.82 3.46
N LEU A 28 -0.30 -3.78 3.73
CA LEU A 28 -0.13 -2.87 4.86
C LEU A 28 -0.87 -3.38 6.11
N GLY A 29 -0.29 -3.16 7.29
CA GLY A 29 -0.97 -3.42 8.56
C GLY A 29 -1.47 -4.86 8.72
N LYS A 30 -0.64 -5.85 8.35
CA LYS A 30 -1.00 -7.29 8.40
C LYS A 30 -1.54 -7.70 9.76
N LYS A 31 -1.00 -7.17 10.86
CA LYS A 31 -1.45 -7.49 12.21
C LYS A 31 -2.70 -6.69 12.59
N LEU A 32 -2.73 -5.40 12.24
CA LEU A 32 -3.83 -4.50 12.60
C LEU A 32 -5.14 -4.84 11.89
N THR A 33 -5.09 -5.09 10.59
CA THR A 33 -6.27 -5.29 9.72
C THR A 33 -6.56 -6.76 9.45
N ARG A 34 -5.57 -7.64 9.65
CA ARG A 34 -5.64 -9.07 9.30
C ARG A 34 -6.01 -9.32 7.84
N GLY A 35 -5.73 -8.36 6.96
CA GLY A 35 -6.06 -8.45 5.54
C GLY A 35 -7.49 -8.08 5.18
N LEU A 36 -8.30 -7.57 6.11
CA LEU A 36 -9.72 -7.24 5.89
C LEU A 36 -9.96 -5.76 5.52
N GLY A 37 -8.89 -4.98 5.36
CA GLY A 37 -8.98 -3.56 5.10
C GLY A 37 -9.20 -2.69 6.34
N THR A 38 -9.42 -1.39 6.12
CA THR A 38 -9.52 -0.36 7.17
C THR A 38 -10.95 -0.04 7.60
N GLY A 39 -11.96 -0.59 6.92
CA GLY A 39 -13.37 -0.24 7.15
C GLY A 39 -13.66 1.25 6.92
N ALA A 40 -12.98 1.87 5.94
CA ALA A 40 -13.03 3.30 5.64
C ALA A 40 -12.52 4.24 6.75
N ASN A 41 -11.80 3.73 7.76
CA ASN A 41 -11.21 4.54 8.82
C ASN A 41 -9.76 4.98 8.46
N PRO A 42 -9.49 6.29 8.24
CA PRO A 42 -8.15 6.79 7.91
C PRO A 42 -7.11 6.56 9.01
N GLU A 43 -7.52 6.60 10.28
CA GLU A 43 -6.60 6.38 11.39
C GLU A 43 -6.05 4.95 11.40
N VAL A 44 -6.88 3.97 10.99
CA VAL A 44 -6.44 2.58 10.82
C VAL A 44 -5.50 2.47 9.62
N GLY A 45 -5.74 3.22 8.53
CA GLY A 45 -4.83 3.29 7.38
C GLY A 45 -3.46 3.84 7.75
N SER A 46 -3.44 4.98 8.42
CA SER A 46 -2.21 5.62 8.91
C SER A 46 -1.39 4.69 9.80
N ARG A 47 -2.03 4.05 10.78
CA ARG A 47 -1.37 3.08 11.67
C ARG A 47 -0.90 1.82 10.93
N SER A 48 -1.65 1.38 9.91
CA SER A 48 -1.25 0.25 9.06
C SER A 48 0.00 0.56 8.24
N ALA A 49 0.10 1.79 7.72
CA ALA A 49 1.29 2.26 7.01
C ALA A 49 2.51 2.35 7.95
N GLU A 50 2.33 2.88 9.16
CA GLU A 50 3.42 2.96 10.15
C GLU A 50 3.88 1.57 10.62
N GLU A 51 2.97 0.61 10.81
CA GLU A 51 3.31 -0.79 11.09
C GLU A 51 4.19 -1.40 9.98
N SER A 52 3.92 -1.05 8.72
CA SER A 52 4.60 -1.58 7.54
C SER A 52 5.74 -0.69 7.04
N LYS A 53 6.20 0.28 7.83
CA LYS A 53 7.18 1.30 7.42
C LYS A 53 8.48 0.72 6.90
N ASP A 54 9.00 -0.33 7.55
CA ASP A 54 10.25 -0.95 7.15
C ASP A 54 10.11 -1.68 5.82
N ASP A 55 8.98 -2.37 5.59
CA ASP A 55 8.68 -3.00 4.31
C ASP A 55 8.49 -1.94 3.21
N ILE A 56 7.79 -0.83 3.50
CA ILE A 56 7.63 0.30 2.56
C ILE A 56 9.01 0.82 2.16
N LYS A 57 9.89 1.11 3.13
CA LYS A 57 11.24 1.61 2.85
C LYS A 57 12.05 0.65 2.00
N ALA A 58 12.03 -0.64 2.33
CA ALA A 58 12.77 -1.65 1.58
C ALA A 58 12.32 -1.75 0.12
N ASN A 59 11.03 -1.57 -0.17
CA ASN A 59 10.49 -1.61 -1.54
C ASN A 59 10.71 -0.31 -2.33
N LEU A 60 11.06 0.78 -1.65
CA LEU A 60 11.33 2.09 -2.27
C LEU A 60 12.83 2.40 -2.34
N ASP A 61 13.68 1.51 -1.83
CA ASP A 61 15.13 1.69 -1.84
C ASP A 61 15.65 1.79 -3.28
N GLY A 62 16.56 2.74 -3.50
CA GLY A 62 17.11 3.03 -4.83
C GLY A 62 16.21 3.84 -5.78
N ALA A 63 15.00 4.22 -5.37
CA ALA A 63 14.15 5.09 -6.18
C ALA A 63 14.61 6.57 -6.10
N ASP A 64 14.95 7.15 -7.25
CA ASP A 64 15.27 8.59 -7.36
C ASP A 64 14.00 9.46 -7.25
N MET A 65 12.86 8.94 -7.69
CA MET A 65 11.58 9.65 -7.72
C MET A 65 10.43 8.68 -7.46
N ILE A 66 9.51 9.09 -6.58
CA ILE A 66 8.37 8.28 -6.17
C ILE A 66 7.08 9.06 -6.45
N PHE A 67 6.14 8.41 -7.14
CA PHE A 67 4.79 8.92 -7.35
C PHE A 67 3.82 8.14 -6.47
N LEU A 68 3.16 8.84 -5.55
CA LEU A 68 2.10 8.26 -4.73
C LEU A 68 0.75 8.60 -5.36
N ALA A 69 -0.03 7.58 -5.72
CA ALA A 69 -1.40 7.74 -6.20
C ALA A 69 -2.35 7.07 -5.22
N ALA A 70 -3.26 7.85 -4.65
CA ALA A 70 -4.27 7.37 -3.71
C ALA A 70 -5.62 8.03 -4.02
N GLY A 71 -6.69 7.23 -3.94
CA GLY A 71 -8.05 7.74 -3.90
C GLY A 71 -8.39 8.19 -2.49
N MET A 72 -8.69 9.48 -2.32
CA MET A 72 -9.08 10.05 -1.03
C MET A 72 -10.53 9.70 -0.66
N GLY A 73 -10.84 9.73 0.64
CA GLY A 73 -12.19 9.51 1.18
C GLY A 73 -12.44 8.10 1.73
N GLY A 74 -11.57 7.14 1.40
CA GLY A 74 -11.51 5.83 2.07
C GLY A 74 -10.62 5.85 3.30
N GLY A 75 -10.26 4.67 3.82
CA GLY A 75 -9.39 4.55 5.00
C GLY A 75 -7.92 4.27 4.70
N THR A 76 -7.60 3.56 3.62
CA THR A 76 -6.22 3.11 3.37
C THR A 76 -5.39 4.13 2.60
N GLY A 77 -6.00 4.82 1.64
CA GLY A 77 -5.32 5.85 0.83
C GLY A 77 -5.34 7.24 1.45
N THR A 78 -6.34 7.53 2.32
CA THR A 78 -6.43 8.76 3.10
C THR A 78 -5.52 8.68 4.31
#